data_AF-A0A950FEP8-F1
#
_entry.id   AF-A0A950FEP8-F1
#
_cell.length_a   1.000
_cell.length_b   1.000
_cell.length_c   1.000
_cell.angle_alpha   90.00
_cell.angle_beta   90.00
_cell.angle_gamma   90.00
#
_symmetry.space_group_name_H-M   'P 1'
#
loop_
_entity.id
_entity.type
_entity.pdbx_description
1 polymer ?
#
loop_
_entity_poly.entity_id
_entity_poly.type
_entity_poly.pdbx_seq_one_letter_code
_entity_poly.pdbx_strand_id
1 'polypeptide(L)'
;MSWIPAVDNHATEVIKIKFSRQDCRACESRLLCTRSARRTVTVRRHDHYLALQAARQRETSAAYGQQYAKRAGIEGTISQGVRRC
;
A
#
# COMPACT_ATOMS: atom_id res chain seq x y z
N MET A 1 -5.51 -21.62 4.16
CA MET A 1 -4.87 -20.32 3.81
C MET A 1 -3.58 -20.60 3.05
N SER A 2 -3.22 -19.81 2.03
CA SER A 2 -1.98 -20.02 1.26
C SER A 2 -1.16 -18.74 1.09
N TRP A 3 0.16 -18.90 1.02
CA TRP A 3 1.15 -17.83 0.83
C TRP A 3 1.84 -18.05 -0.51
N ILE A 4 1.67 -17.12 -1.44
CA ILE A 4 2.10 -17.30 -2.82
C ILE A 4 3.00 -16.13 -3.22
N PRO A 5 4.27 -16.39 -3.62
CA PRO A 5 5.11 -15.39 -4.26
C PRO A 5 4.42 -14.85 -5.52
N ALA A 6 4.46 -13.53 -5.70
CA ALA A 6 3.92 -12.87 -6.87
C ALA A 6 4.72 -11.61 -7.18
N VAL A 7 4.53 -11.08 -8.39
CA VAL A 7 4.98 -9.75 -8.76
C VAL A 7 3.74 -8.85 -8.85
N ASP A 8 3.83 -7.64 -8.31
CA ASP A 8 2.75 -6.65 -8.41
C ASP A 8 2.85 -5.81 -9.69
N ASN A 9 1.90 -4.89 -9.89
CA ASN A 9 1.85 -4.04 -11.09
C ASN A 9 3.01 -3.03 -11.18
N HIS A 10 3.80 -2.89 -10.12
CA HIS A 10 5.00 -2.04 -10.06
C HIS A 10 6.28 -2.87 -10.17
N ALA A 11 6.19 -4.09 -10.73
CA ALA A 11 7.29 -5.04 -10.85
C ALA A 11 7.96 -5.37 -9.50
N THR A 12 7.24 -5.22 -8.38
CA THR A 12 7.78 -5.51 -7.05
C THR A 12 7.43 -6.93 -6.63
N GLU A 13 8.43 -7.64 -6.10
CA GLU A 13 8.23 -8.98 -5.55
C GLU A 13 7.50 -8.92 -4.19
N VAL A 14 6.37 -9.62 -4.10
CA VAL A 14 5.46 -9.60 -2.95
C VAL A 14 5.00 -11.02 -2.61
N ILE A 15 4.40 -11.18 -1.43
CA ILE A 15 3.72 -12.41 -1.04
C ILE A 15 2.22 -12.12 -0.93
N LYS A 16 1.42 -12.86 -1.69
CA LYS A 16 -0.04 -12.82 -1.63
C LYS A 16 -0.55 -13.90 -0.69
N ILE A 17 -1.10 -13.48 0.43
CA ILE A 17 -1.75 -14.31 1.43
C ILE A 17 -3.23 -14.44 1.05
N LYS A 18 -3.62 -15.62 0.59
CA LYS A 18 -4.99 -15.90 0.15
C LYS A 18 -5.71 -16.70 1.22
N PHE A 19 -6.76 -16.11 1.79
CA PHE A 19 -7.60 -16.81 2.76
C PHE A 19 -8.48 -17.84 2.05
N SER A 20 -8.87 -18.88 2.79
CA SER A 20 -9.86 -19.85 2.31
C SER A 20 -11.16 -19.13 1.97
N ARG A 21 -11.81 -19.53 0.87
CA ARG A 21 -13.13 -18.97 0.53
C ARG A 21 -14.19 -19.43 1.53
N GLN A 22 -14.10 -20.66 2.03
CA GLN A 22 -15.08 -21.22 2.96
C GLN A 22 -15.00 -20.49 4.30
N ASP A 23 -13.81 -20.45 4.89
CA ASP A 23 -13.56 -19.78 6.18
C ASP A 23 -13.87 -18.27 6.08
N CYS A 24 -13.48 -17.62 4.98
CA CYS A 24 -13.74 -16.20 4.79
C CYS A 24 -15.23 -15.89 4.60
N ARG A 25 -16.02 -16.78 3.99
CA ARG A 25 -17.46 -16.59 3.80
C ARG A 25 -18.24 -16.76 5.09
N ALA A 26 -17.83 -17.71 5.94
CA ALA A 26 -18.45 -17.95 7.24
C ALA A 26 -18.10 -16.87 8.29
N CYS A 27 -17.10 -16.02 8.01
CA CYS A 27 -16.66 -14.99 8.93
C CYS A 27 -17.71 -13.86 9.08
N GLU A 28 -18.18 -13.63 10.31
CA GLU A 28 -19.17 -12.60 10.64
C GLU A 28 -18.70 -11.18 10.31
N SER A 29 -17.40 -10.90 10.49
CA SER A 29 -16.80 -9.60 10.17
C SER A 29 -16.45 -9.44 8.68
N ARG A 30 -16.84 -10.37 7.80
CA ARG A 30 -16.53 -10.33 6.36
C ARG A 30 -16.93 -8.99 5.74
N LEU A 31 -18.11 -8.46 6.08
CA LEU A 31 -18.61 -7.20 5.55
C LEU A 31 -17.73 -5.99 5.90
N LEU A 32 -17.05 -6.04 7.05
CA LEU A 32 -16.07 -5.03 7.47
C LEU A 32 -14.67 -5.29 6.88
N CYS A 33 -14.39 -6.54 6.50
CA CYS A 33 -13.06 -6.97 6.09
C CYS A 33 -12.82 -6.88 4.57
N THR A 34 -13.76 -7.33 3.73
CA THR A 34 -13.60 -7.36 2.28
C THR A 34 -14.93 -7.44 1.53
N ARG A 35 -15.01 -6.77 0.38
CA ARG A 35 -16.14 -6.91 -0.56
C ARG A 35 -15.92 -8.03 -1.60
N SER A 36 -14.72 -8.60 -1.66
CA SER A 36 -14.37 -9.64 -2.63
C SER A 36 -14.85 -11.04 -2.19
N ALA A 37 -14.71 -12.03 -3.06
CA ALA A 37 -15.06 -13.42 -2.77
C ALA A 37 -14.24 -14.06 -1.63
N ARG A 38 -13.06 -13.52 -1.32
CA ARG A 38 -12.23 -13.86 -0.16
C ARG A 38 -11.31 -12.69 0.19
N ARG A 39 -10.82 -12.68 1.44
CA ARG A 39 -9.72 -11.80 1.85
C ARG A 39 -8.42 -12.21 1.15
N THR A 40 -7.71 -11.22 0.62
CA THR A 40 -6.34 -11.39 0.12
C THR A 40 -5.50 -10.26 0.71
N VAL A 41 -4.40 -10.60 1.37
CA VAL A 41 -3.44 -9.62 1.91
C VAL A 41 -2.17 -9.71 1.09
N THR A 42 -1.64 -8.57 0.68
CA THR A 42 -0.35 -8.49 -0.01
C THR A 42 0.67 -7.94 0.98
N VAL A 43 1.76 -8.67 1.20
CA VAL A 43 2.87 -8.24 2.04
C VAL A 43 4.14 -8.12 1.22
N ARG A 44 4.97 -7.13 1.54
CA ARG A 44 6.30 -6.96 0.95
C ARG A 44 7.26 -7.97 1.58
N ARG A 45 8.32 -8.35 0.86
CA ARG A 45 9.44 -9.07 1.45
C ARG A 45 10.09 -8.26 2.57
N HIS A 46 10.81 -8.95 3.46
CA HIS A 46 11.43 -8.36 4.63
C HIS A 46 12.27 -7.12 4.31
N ASP A 47 13.19 -7.22 3.36
CA ASP A 47 14.09 -6.11 3.00
C ASP A 47 13.33 -4.89 2.44
N HIS A 48 12.34 -5.14 1.58
CA HIS A 48 11.49 -4.09 1.03
C HIS A 48 10.59 -3.45 2.10
N TYR A 49 10.15 -4.25 3.08
CA TYR A 49 9.39 -3.75 4.23
C TYR A 49 10.27 -2.87 5.12
N LEU A 50 11.50 -3.29 5.43
CA LEU A 50 12.44 -2.49 6.21
C LEU A 50 12.82 -1.19 5.50
N ALA A 51 13.08 -1.24 4.19
CA ALA A 51 13.36 -0.05 3.39
C ALA A 51 12.19 0.95 3.44
N LEU A 52 10.95 0.45 3.33
CA LEU A 52 9.74 1.29 3.45
C LEU A 52 9.60 1.88 4.87
N GLN A 53 9.88 1.10 5.91
CA GLN A 53 9.82 1.60 7.29
C GLN A 53 10.88 2.67 7.56
N ALA A 54 12.12 2.45 7.10
CA ALA A 54 13.18 3.45 7.19
C ALA A 54 12.83 4.73 6.43
N ALA A 55 12.21 4.62 5.25
CA ALA A 55 11.72 5.78 4.52
C ALA A 55 10.66 6.55 5.31
N ARG A 56 9.64 5.87 5.85
CA ARG A 56 8.61 6.50 6.69
C ARG A 56 9.19 7.19 7.92
N GLN A 57 10.19 6.59 8.56
CA GLN A 57 10.89 7.22 9.69
C GLN A 57 11.65 8.47 9.28
N ARG A 58 12.25 8.51 8.07
CA ARG A 58 12.87 9.74 7.55
C ARG A 58 11.83 10.82 7.25
N GLU A 59 10.66 10.42 6.75
CA GLU A 59 9.58 11.35 6.38
C GLU A 59 9.03 12.15 7.56
N THR A 60 9.14 11.66 8.79
CA THR A 60 8.71 12.40 9.99
C THR A 60 9.66 13.54 10.36
N SER A 61 10.85 13.62 9.75
CA SER A 61 11.82 14.66 10.06
C SER A 61 11.47 16.00 9.40
N ALA A 62 11.72 17.10 10.12
CA ALA A 62 11.52 18.45 9.58
C ALA A 62 12.41 18.72 8.34
N ALA A 63 13.62 18.17 8.31
CA ALA A 63 14.53 18.28 7.17
C ALA A 63 13.93 17.66 5.90
N TYR A 64 13.30 16.48 6.02
CA TYR A 64 12.58 15.86 4.91
C TYR A 64 11.41 16.73 4.46
N GLY A 65 10.62 17.28 5.39
CA GLY A 65 9.53 18.19 5.07
C GLY A 65 9.98 19.41 4.26
N GLN A 66 11.09 20.04 4.66
CA GLN A 66 11.68 21.17 3.92
C GLN A 66 12.15 20.77 2.51
N GLN A 67 12.75 19.58 2.37
CA GLN A 67 13.15 19.07 1.07
C GLN A 67 11.94 18.76 0.17
N TYR A 68 10.91 18.12 0.73
CA TYR A 68 9.70 17.71 0.01
C TYR A 68 8.84 18.91 -0.41
N ALA A 69 8.87 20.02 0.34
CA ALA A 69 8.10 21.23 0.05
C ALA A 69 8.29 21.77 -1.39
N LYS A 70 9.51 21.65 -1.94
CA LYS A 70 9.81 22.03 -3.34
C LYS A 70 8.96 21.24 -4.33
N ARG A 71 8.83 19.93 -4.11
CA ARG A 71 8.02 19.03 -4.94
C ARG A 71 6.53 19.25 -4.70
N ALA A 72 6.13 19.42 -3.44
CA ALA A 72 4.73 19.68 -3.08
C ALA A 72 4.17 20.94 -3.76
N GLY A 73 4.99 21.99 -3.93
CA GLY A 73 4.60 23.18 -4.67
C GLY A 73 4.24 22.89 -6.14
N ILE A 74 5.07 22.11 -6.83
CA ILE A 74 4.84 21.70 -8.23
C ILE A 74 3.58 20.83 -8.35
N GLU A 75 3.45 19.83 -7.49
CA GLU A 75 2.27 18.95 -7.44
C GLU A 75 0.98 19.76 -7.17
N GLY A 76 1.09 20.76 -6.30
CA GLY A 76 0.02 21.73 -6.02
C GLY A 76 -0.41 22.50 -7.28
N THR A 77 0.53 23.09 -8.02
CA THR A 77 0.24 23.82 -9.25
C THR A 77 -0.40 22.93 -10.32
N ILE A 78 0.13 21.73 -10.54
CA ILE A 78 -0.46 20.74 -11.46
C ILE A 78 -1.91 20.45 -11.05
N SER A 79 -2.14 20.23 -9.77
CA SER A 79 -3.45 19.91 -9.25
C SER A 79 -4.47 21.03 -9.43
N GLN A 80 -4.04 22.30 -9.36
CA GLN A 80 -4.89 23.45 -9.68
C GLN A 80 -5.24 23.51 -11.17
N GLY A 81 -4.30 23.16 -12.06
CA GLY A 81 -4.57 23.11 -13.49
C GLY A 81 -5.54 21.99 -13.90
N VAL A 82 -5.41 20.81 -13.28
CA VAL A 82 -6.22 19.62 -13.63
C VAL A 82 -7.64 19.66 -13.03
N ARG A 83 -7.82 20.21 -11.83
CA ARG A 83 -9.12 20.20 -11.13
C ARG A 83 -10.06 21.35 -11.48
N ARG A 84 -9.63 22.31 -12.29
CA ARG A 84 -10.41 23.52 -12.61
C ARG A 84 -11.30 23.38 -13.85
N CYS A 85 -11.72 22.15 -14.18
CA CYS A 85 -12.67 21.86 -15.24
C CYS A 85 -13.94 21.23 -14.66
#